data_AF-T0Z5T1-F1
#
_entry.id   AF-T0Z5T1-F1
#
_cell.length_a   1.000
_cell.length_b   1.000
_cell.length_c   1.000
_cell.angle_alpha   90.00
_cell.angle_beta   90.00
_cell.angle_gamma   90.00
#
_symmetry.space_group_name_H-M   'P 1'
#
loop_
_entity.id
_entity.type
_entity.pdbx_description
1 polymer ?
#
loop_
_entity_poly.entity_id
_entity_poly.type
_entity_poly.pdbx_seq_one_letter_code
_entity_poly.pdbx_strand_id
1 'polypeptide(L)' 'MSAESGTHWRIEHDAEGIVWLWADKADASANVLSSEVLRELDAHLERIRGMSPAGLVVLSAK' A
#
# COMPACT_ATOMS: atom_id res chain seq x y z
N MET A 1 -7.55 -3.10 13.48
CA MET A 1 -6.73 -2.81 12.29
C MET A 1 -5.74 -3.95 12.15
N SER A 2 -5.83 -4.72 11.07
CA SER A 2 -4.80 -5.69 10.72
C SER A 2 -3.86 -5.02 9.73
N ALA A 3 -2.56 -5.08 9.99
CA ALA A 3 -1.55 -4.50 9.13
C ALA A 3 -0.78 -5.62 8.43
N GLU A 4 -0.70 -5.55 7.10
CA GLU A 4 0.17 -6.42 6.32
C GLU A 4 1.12 -5.56 5.48
N SER A 5 2.39 -5.94 5.45
CA SER A 5 3.44 -5.17 4.78
C SER A 5 4.14 -6.02 3.73
N GLY A 6 4.28 -5.45 2.53
CA GLY A 6 5.31 -5.85 1.58
C GLY A 6 6.64 -5.14 1.89
N THR A 7 7.56 -5.15 0.94
CA THR A 7 8.89 -4.53 1.10
C THR A 7 8.86 -3.02 0.94
N HIS A 8 8.00 -2.50 0.08
CA HIS A 8 7.90 -1.06 -0.22
C HIS A 8 6.54 -0.46 0.11
N TRP A 9 5.57 -1.28 0.51
CA TRP A 9 4.22 -0.86 0.81
C TRP A 9 3.69 -1.47 2.11
N ARG A 10 2.92 -0.67 2.85
CA ARG A 10 2.16 -1.13 4.02
C ARG A 10 0.68 -0.96 3.76
N ILE A 11 -0.11 -1.97 4.10
CA ILE A 11 -1.57 -1.96 3.99
C ILE A 11 -2.18 -2.02 5.37
N GLU A 12 -3.15 -1.14 5.59
CA GLU A 12 -4.03 -1.16 6.75
C GLU A 12 -5.49 -1.07 6.27
N HIS A 13 -6.39 -1.69 7.01
CA HIS A 13 -7.83 -1.62 6.78
C HIS A 13 -8.52 -1.22 8.07
N ASP A 14 -9.39 -0.23 7.98
CA ASP A 14 -10.20 0.25 9.10
C ASP A 14 -11.60 -0.37 9.15
N ALA A 15 -12.38 0.03 10.14
CA ALA A 15 -13.74 -0.47 10.35
C ALA A 15 -14.77 0.14 9.39
N GLU A 16 -14.42 1.20 8.67
CA GLU A 16 -15.31 1.91 7.73
C GLU A 16 -15.20 1.36 6.30
N GLY A 17 -14.36 0.35 6.08
CA GLY A 17 -14.14 -0.22 4.76
C GLY A 17 -13.09 0.53 3.93
N ILE A 18 -12.32 1.44 4.54
CA ILE A 18 -11.27 2.19 3.84
C ILE A 18 -9.95 1.46 3.96
N VAL A 19 -9.30 1.27 2.81
CA VAL A 19 -7.93 0.74 2.74
C VAL A 19 -6.93 1.89 2.70
N TRP A 20 -5.92 1.80 3.56
CA TRP A 20 -4.84 2.74 3.69
C TRP A 20 -3.57 2.09 3.15
N LEU A 21 -3.04 2.64 2.05
CA LEU A 21 -1.86 2.14 1.36
C LEU A 21 -0.71 3.15 1.50
N TRP A 22 0.30 2.77 2.27
CA TRP A 22 1.44 3.63 2.58
C TRP A 22 2.63 3.25 1.72
N ALA A 23 3.12 4.19 0.90
CA ALA A 23 4.40 4.09 0.22
C ALA A 23 5.53 4.27 1.22
N ASP A 24 6.33 3.23 1.42
CA ASP A 24 7.47 3.20 2.32
C ASP A 24 8.60 2.38 1.70
N LYS A 25 9.27 2.96 0.68
CA LYS A 25 10.32 2.25 -0.05
C LYS A 25 11.46 1.87 0.89
N ALA A 26 11.65 0.58 1.16
CA ALA A 26 12.82 0.07 1.87
C ALA A 26 14.16 0.59 1.30
N ASP A 27 15.13 0.73 2.21
CA ASP A 27 16.53 1.06 1.93
C ASP A 27 16.76 2.35 1.12
N ALA A 28 15.84 3.32 1.24
CA ALA A 28 15.95 4.62 0.58
C ALA A 28 15.44 5.75 1.48
N SER A 29 15.95 6.98 1.31
CA SER A 29 15.45 8.17 2.01
C SER A 29 14.21 8.79 1.36
N ALA A 30 13.90 8.40 0.13
CA ALA A 30 12.75 8.89 -0.63
C ALA A 30 11.96 7.75 -1.26
N ASN A 31 10.67 7.97 -1.48
CA ASN A 31 9.81 7.07 -2.23
C ASN A 31 10.02 7.27 -3.74
N VAL A 32 11.01 6.54 -4.28
CA VAL A 32 11.24 6.48 -5.73
C VAL A 32 10.37 5.38 -6.30
N LEU A 33 9.57 5.69 -7.32
CA LEU A 33 8.73 4.72 -8.04
C LEU A 33 9.58 3.87 -9.00
N SER A 34 10.49 3.06 -8.44
CA SER A 34 11.26 2.07 -9.20
C SER A 34 10.36 0.94 -9.71
N SER A 35 10.86 0.15 -10.66
CA SER A 35 10.10 -0.96 -11.24
C SER A 35 9.67 -2.00 -10.21
N GLU A 36 10.47 -2.25 -9.17
CA GLU A 36 10.12 -3.11 -8.03
C GLU A 36 8.93 -2.55 -7.24
N VAL A 37 8.96 -1.26 -6.90
CA VAL A 37 7.90 -0.56 -6.14
C VAL A 37 6.59 -0.58 -6.92
N LEU A 38 6.64 -0.36 -8.23
CA LEU A 38 5.45 -0.39 -9.10
C LEU A 38 4.88 -1.80 -9.29
N ARG A 39 5.73 -2.83 -9.37
CA ARG A 39 5.26 -4.23 -9.43
C ARG A 39 4.59 -4.64 -8.13
N GLU A 40 5.17 -4.26 -7.00
CA GLU A 40 4.58 -4.52 -5.69
C GLU A 40 3.25 -3.76 -5.53
N LEU A 41 3.18 -2.51 -6.00
CA LEU A 41 1.95 -1.73 -6.02
C LEU A 41 0.84 -2.45 -6.81
N ASP A 42 1.14 -2.96 -8.01
CA ASP A 42 0.18 -3.69 -8.84
C ASP A 42 -0.40 -4.93 -8.11
N ALA A 43 0.47 -5.71 -7.47
CA ALA A 43 0.05 -6.87 -6.68
C ALA A 43 -0.84 -6.46 -5.49
N HIS A 44 -0.54 -5.34 -4.84
CA HIS A 44 -1.39 -4.80 -3.79
C HIS A 44 -2.74 -4.31 -4.32
N LEU A 45 -2.77 -3.61 -5.46
CA LEU A 45 -4.01 -3.12 -6.06
C LEU A 45 -4.94 -4.26 -6.48
N GLU A 46 -4.42 -5.35 -7.04
CA GLU A 46 -5.24 -6.53 -7.37
C GLU A 46 -5.85 -7.18 -6.12
N ARG A 47 -5.11 -7.21 -5.01
CA ARG A 47 -5.64 -7.68 -3.74
C ARG A 47 -6.71 -6.75 -3.16
N ILE A 48 -6.44 -5.45 -3.20
CA ILE A 48 -7.38 -4.40 -2.73
C ILE A 48 -8.67 -4.45 -3.55
N ARG A 49 -8.59 -4.69 -4.86
CA ARG A 49 -9.76 -4.90 -5.73
C ARG A 49 -10.64 -6.05 -5.22
N GLY A 50 -10.04 -7.16 -4.79
CA GLY A 50 -10.74 -8.30 -4.20
C GLY A 50 -11.43 -7.99 -2.86
N MET A 51 -10.97 -6.97 -2.13
CA MET A 51 -11.58 -6.56 -0.84
C MET A 51 -12.86 -5.73 -1.02
N SER A 52 -13.11 -5.18 -2.22
CA SER A 52 -14.24 -4.26 -2.49
C SER A 52 -14.34 -3.11 -1.47
N PRO A 53 -13.27 -2.30 -1.30
CA PRO A 53 -13.24 -1.27 -0.27
C PRO A 53 -14.20 -0.12 -0.59
N ALA A 54 -14.68 0.56 0.44
CA ALA A 54 -15.43 1.80 0.31
C ALA A 54 -14.57 2.94 -0.24
N GLY A 55 -13.24 2.86 -0.06
CA GLY A 55 -12.28 3.81 -0.59
C GLY A 55 -10.84 3.34 -0.42
N LEU A 56 -9.93 3.96 -1.17
CA LEU A 56 -8.49 3.75 -1.09
C LEU A 56 -7.79 5.10 -0.85
N VAL A 57 -7.00 5.17 0.21
CA VAL A 57 -6.15 6.32 0.53
C VAL A 57 -4.69 5.92 0.30
N VAL A 58 -3.97 6.70 -0.51
CA VAL A 58 -2.54 6.47 -0.79
C VAL A 58 -1.71 7.57 -0.14
N LEU A 59 -0.75 7.18 0.68
CA LEU A 59 0.04 8.07 1.54
C LEU A 59 1.53 7.82 1.39
N SER A 60 2.34 8.84 1.66
CA SER A 60 3.80 8.67 1.84
C SER A 60 4.09 8.48 3.33
N ALA A 61 4.90 7.48 3.67
CA ALA A 61 5.39 7.23 5.03
C ALA A 61 6.88 7.60 5.22
N LYS A 62 7.49 8.28 4.25
CA LYS A 62 8.80 8.93 4.37
C LYS A 62 8.70 10.33 4.97
#